data_AF-A0A061BFS9-F1
#
_entry.id   AF-A0A061BFS9-F1
#
_cell.length_a   1.000
_cell.length_b   1.000
_cell.length_c   1.000
_cell.angle_alpha   90.00
_cell.angle_beta   90.00
_cell.angle_gamma   90.00
#
_symmetry.space_group_name_H-M   'P 1'
#
loop_
_entity.id
_entity.type
_entity.pdbx_description
1 polymer ?
#
loop_
_entity_poly.entity_id
_entity_poly.type
_entity_poly.pdbx_seq_one_letter_code
_entity_poly.pdbx_strand_id
1 'polypeptide(L)'
;MRPTARLMGGGAQYPYPKEVWTPAGGWWTNPHNWRTNTAYAMLGIAFVGYGIFKFSAEHEERHTAPTRWIPSMMWAKQFKNGEMGIKDESDLRGQPTSHH
;
A
#
# COMPACT_ATOMS: atom_id res chain seq x y z
N MET A 1 6.25 -32.44 33.90
CA MET A 1 6.57 -31.23 33.11
C MET A 1 5.83 -31.30 31.79
N ARG A 2 5.20 -30.20 31.34
CA ARG A 2 4.41 -30.12 30.10
C ARG A 2 5.32 -30.14 28.87
N PRO A 3 5.05 -30.92 27.82
CA PRO A 3 5.85 -30.88 26.61
C PRO A 3 5.48 -29.63 25.81
N THR A 4 6.30 -28.58 25.87
CA THR A 4 6.26 -27.47 24.92
C THR A 4 7.20 -27.76 23.76
N ALA A 5 6.90 -28.80 22.98
CA ALA A 5 7.55 -29.02 21.70
C ALA A 5 6.68 -28.38 20.61
N ARG A 6 7.09 -27.19 20.14
CA ARG A 6 6.51 -26.59 18.95
C ARG A 6 6.90 -27.49 17.77
N LEU A 7 5.99 -28.37 17.33
CA LEU A 7 6.11 -29.14 16.09
C LEU A 7 6.26 -28.14 14.93
N MET A 8 7.49 -27.85 14.52
CA MET A 8 7.75 -27.12 13.29
C MET A 8 7.79 -28.13 12.15
N GLY A 9 6.66 -28.26 11.47
CA GLY A 9 6.49 -29.12 10.30
C GLY A 9 7.30 -28.59 9.12
N GLY A 10 8.45 -29.21 8.87
CA GLY A 10 9.03 -29.34 7.54
C GLY A 10 8.99 -30.83 7.22
N GLY A 11 8.24 -31.23 6.19
CA GLY A 11 8.23 -32.62 5.73
C GLY A 11 9.64 -33.13 5.42
N ALA A 12 9.79 -34.45 5.23
CA ALA A 12 11.09 -35.08 4.99
C ALA A 12 11.85 -34.37 3.85
N GLN A 13 12.96 -33.70 4.20
CA GLN A 13 13.89 -33.16 3.22
C GLN A 13 14.71 -34.32 2.63
N TYR A 14 15.00 -34.27 1.34
CA TYR A 14 15.84 -35.23 0.63
C TYR A 14 17.15 -34.58 0.17
N PRO A 15 18.23 -35.34 -0.08
CA PRO A 15 19.49 -34.79 -0.56
C PRO A 15 19.31 -34.01 -1.88
N TYR A 16 19.92 -32.84 -1.97
CA TYR A 16 19.87 -31.96 -3.14
C TYR A 16 21.26 -31.35 -3.40
N PRO A 17 21.58 -30.95 -4.65
CA PRO A 17 22.86 -30.33 -4.98
C PRO A 17 22.93 -28.92 -4.36
N LYS A 18 24.00 -28.63 -3.60
CA LYS A 18 24.15 -27.36 -2.86
C LYS A 18 24.78 -26.25 -3.70
N GLU A 19 25.41 -26.62 -4.79
CA GLU A 19 26.11 -25.79 -5.74
C GLU A 19 25.18 -25.14 -6.79
N VAL A 20 23.95 -25.61 -6.90
CA VAL A 20 22.97 -25.06 -7.85
C VAL A 20 22.40 -23.75 -7.29
N TRP A 21 22.58 -22.67 -8.05
CA TRP A 21 22.01 -21.36 -7.74
C TRP A 21 20.93 -20.97 -8.73
N THR A 22 19.85 -20.39 -8.22
CA THR A 22 18.71 -19.87 -8.99
C THR A 22 18.23 -18.57 -8.35
N PRO A 23 17.71 -17.62 -9.15
CA PRO A 23 17.31 -16.31 -8.63
C PRO A 23 16.13 -16.37 -7.66
N ALA A 24 15.25 -17.36 -7.79
CA ALA A 24 14.10 -17.55 -6.90
C ALA A 24 14.43 -18.30 -5.60
N GLY A 25 15.67 -18.78 -5.44
CA GLY A 25 16.05 -19.76 -4.42
C GLY A 25 15.89 -21.20 -4.91
N GLY A 26 16.26 -22.16 -4.05
CA GLY A 26 16.23 -23.59 -4.35
C GLY A 26 15.44 -24.40 -3.32
N TRP A 27 15.86 -25.63 -3.08
CA TRP A 27 15.21 -26.57 -2.17
C TRP A 27 15.16 -26.06 -0.71
N TRP A 28 13.95 -25.98 -0.14
CA TRP A 28 13.65 -25.55 1.24
C TRP A 28 14.39 -24.29 1.69
N THR A 29 14.43 -23.28 0.83
CA THR A 29 15.14 -22.02 1.06
C THR A 29 14.66 -21.33 2.35
N ASN A 30 15.50 -21.31 3.37
CA ASN A 30 15.27 -20.61 4.64
C ASN A 30 16.56 -19.91 5.10
N PRO A 31 16.96 -18.81 4.45
CA PRO A 31 18.19 -18.11 4.80
C PRO A 31 18.03 -17.42 6.16
N HIS A 32 19.10 -17.42 6.94
CA HIS A 32 19.11 -16.85 8.30
C HIS A 32 18.61 -15.39 8.35
N ASN A 33 18.92 -14.60 7.32
CA ASN A 33 18.63 -13.16 7.26
C ASN A 33 17.36 -12.82 6.46
N TRP A 34 16.43 -13.76 6.25
CA TRP A 34 15.24 -13.51 5.40
C TRP A 34 14.45 -12.26 5.85
N ARG A 35 14.32 -12.03 7.16
CA ARG A 35 13.56 -10.89 7.72
C ARG A 35 14.15 -9.55 7.28
N THR A 36 15.46 -9.39 7.45
CA THR A 36 16.17 -8.16 7.10
C THR A 36 16.16 -7.94 5.59
N ASN A 37 16.35 -8.99 4.80
CA ASN A 37 16.31 -8.89 3.33
C ASN A 37 14.90 -8.46 2.85
N THR A 38 13.84 -9.04 3.42
CA THR A 38 12.46 -8.63 3.12
C THR A 38 12.19 -7.20 3.58
N ALA A 39 12.72 -6.77 4.72
CA ALA A 39 12.58 -5.41 5.19
C ALA A 39 13.20 -4.39 4.21
N TYR A 40 14.40 -4.67 3.69
CA TYR A 40 15.01 -3.82 2.67
C TYR A 40 14.24 -3.80 1.36
N ALA A 41 13.73 -4.94 0.91
CA ALA A 41 12.90 -5.01 -0.30
C ALA A 41 11.63 -4.16 -0.14
N MET A 42 10.92 -4.30 0.98
CA MET A 42 9.74 -3.50 1.29
C MET A 42 10.05 -2.02 1.43
N LEU A 43 11.18 -1.66 2.03
CA LEU A 43 11.63 -0.27 2.14
C LEU A 43 11.90 0.34 0.76
N GLY A 44 12.56 -0.39 -0.13
CA GLY A 44 12.77 0.04 -1.51
C GLY A 44 11.46 0.26 -2.27
N ILE A 45 10.51 -0.69 -2.17
CA ILE A 45 9.18 -0.57 -2.78
C ILE A 45 8.43 0.65 -2.23
N ALA A 46 8.44 0.83 -0.90
CA ALA A 46 7.75 1.96 -0.26
C ALA A 46 8.37 3.30 -0.65
N PHE A 47 9.70 3.39 -0.73
CA PHE A 47 10.40 4.62 -1.13
C PHE A 47 10.05 5.04 -2.55
N VAL A 48 10.15 4.11 -3.51
CA VAL A 48 9.79 4.38 -4.91
C VAL A 48 8.29 4.67 -5.04
N GLY A 49 7.45 3.87 -4.39
CA GLY A 49 6.01 4.04 -4.38
C GLY A 49 5.57 5.39 -3.81
N TYR A 50 6.24 5.88 -2.76
CA TYR A 50 6.00 7.20 -2.19
C TYR A 50 6.34 8.33 -3.18
N GLY A 51 7.47 8.21 -3.89
CA GLY A 51 7.84 9.17 -4.94
C GLY A 51 6.80 9.24 -6.06
N ILE A 52 6.35 8.08 -6.55
CA ILE A 52 5.29 7.98 -7.56
C ILE A 52 3.97 8.57 -7.04
N PHE A 53 3.58 8.22 -5.81
CA PHE A 53 2.36 8.73 -5.19
C PHE A 53 2.39 10.25 -5.07
N LYS A 54 3.50 10.82 -4.60
CA LYS A 54 3.69 12.26 -4.47
C LYS A 54 3.58 12.95 -5.82
N PHE A 55 4.27 12.45 -6.84
CA PHE A 55 4.20 12.97 -8.20
C PHE A 55 2.76 12.91 -8.74
N SER A 56 2.12 11.75 -8.64
CA SER A 56 0.75 11.53 -9.09
C SER A 56 -0.25 12.46 -8.40
N ALA A 57 -0.15 12.65 -7.09
CA ALA A 57 -1.07 13.50 -6.33
C ALA A 57 -0.91 14.99 -6.65
N GLU A 58 0.29 15.44 -7.05
CA GLU A 58 0.55 16.82 -7.45
C GLU A 58 0.05 17.14 -8.86
N HIS A 59 -0.01 16.13 -9.74
CA HIS A 59 -0.49 16.26 -11.12
C HIS A 59 -1.96 15.85 -11.30
N GLU A 60 -2.62 15.35 -10.25
CA GLU A 60 -4.03 15.02 -10.30
C GLU A 60 -4.88 16.30 -10.31
N GLU A 61 -5.64 16.49 -11.40
CA GLU A 61 -6.67 17.52 -11.50
C GLU A 61 -8.06 16.88 -11.53
N ARG A 62 -8.99 17.40 -10.72
CA ARG A 62 -10.40 16.99 -10.76
C ARG A 62 -11.22 18.12 -11.36
N HIS A 63 -12.09 17.78 -12.30
CA HIS A 63 -13.01 18.73 -12.92
C HIS A 63 -14.35 18.83 -12.19
N THR A 64 -14.64 17.89 -11.29
CA THR A 64 -15.91 17.83 -10.55
C THR A 64 -15.65 17.53 -9.09
N ALA A 65 -16.20 18.37 -8.22
CA ALA A 65 -16.23 18.13 -6.78
C ALA A 65 -17.08 16.89 -6.42
N PRO A 66 -16.66 16.10 -5.43
CA PRO A 66 -17.39 14.95 -4.92
C PRO A 66 -18.63 15.40 -4.16
N THR A 67 -19.66 14.56 -4.15
CA THR A 67 -20.92 14.78 -3.41
C THR A 67 -20.85 14.31 -1.95
N ARG A 68 -19.77 13.60 -1.57
CA ARG A 68 -19.54 13.10 -0.21
C ARG A 68 -18.05 13.04 0.08
N TRP A 69 -17.72 12.93 1.37
CA TRP A 69 -16.33 12.77 1.77
C TRP A 69 -15.72 11.47 1.21
N ILE A 70 -14.53 11.60 0.61
CA ILE A 70 -13.73 10.48 0.11
C ILE A 70 -12.28 10.63 0.62
N PRO A 71 -11.57 9.53 0.92
CA PRO A 71 -10.23 9.59 1.48
C PRO A 71 -9.24 10.41 0.63
N SER A 72 -9.40 10.38 -0.70
CA SER A 72 -8.50 11.08 -1.62
C SER A 72 -8.57 12.60 -1.57
N MET A 73 -9.51 13.17 -0.82
CA MET A 73 -9.51 14.59 -0.46
C MET A 73 -8.34 14.95 0.46
N MET A 74 -7.79 14.00 1.24
CA MET A 74 -6.69 14.26 2.16
C MET A 74 -5.36 14.60 1.47
N TRP A 75 -5.18 14.19 0.21
CA TRP A 75 -3.93 14.40 -0.53
C TRP A 75 -4.08 15.19 -1.83
N ALA A 76 -5.27 15.28 -2.41
CA ALA A 76 -5.49 16.04 -3.63
C ALA A 76 -5.29 17.55 -3.42
N LYS A 77 -4.55 18.15 -4.36
CA LYS A 77 -4.16 19.57 -4.32
C LYS A 77 -5.35 20.52 -4.21
N GLN A 78 -6.40 20.30 -4.99
CA GLN A 78 -7.58 21.18 -5.04
C GLN A 78 -8.32 21.28 -3.70
N PHE A 79 -8.34 20.22 -2.89
CA PHE A 79 -8.94 20.22 -1.55
C PHE A 79 -8.02 20.87 -0.52
N LYS A 80 -6.71 20.69 -0.64
CA LYS A 80 -5.72 21.35 0.23
C LYS A 80 -5.65 22.86 0.01
N ASN A 81 -5.81 23.29 -1.23
CA ASN A 81 -5.80 24.70 -1.62
C ASN A 81 -7.13 25.42 -1.34
N GLY A 82 -8.19 24.67 -0.98
CA GLY A 82 -9.54 25.23 -0.81
C GLY A 82 -10.24 25.60 -2.12
N GLU A 83 -9.68 25.20 -3.27
CA GLU A 83 -10.27 25.42 -4.60
C GLU A 83 -11.53 24.57 -4.82
N MET A 84 -11.67 23.47 -4.08
CA MET A 84 -12.74 22.50 -4.26
C MET A 84 -13.30 22.01 -2.92
N GLY A 85 -14.62 22.13 -2.75
CA GLY A 85 -15.37 21.62 -1.59
C GLY A 85 -16.17 20.36 -1.92
N ILE A 86 -16.99 19.91 -0.97
CA ILE A 86 -18.04 18.91 -1.24
C ILE A 86 -19.21 19.65 -1.89
N LYS A 87 -19.74 19.14 -2.99
CA LYS A 87 -21.00 19.69 -3.55
C LYS A 87 -22.15 19.32 -2.65
N ASP A 88 -22.95 20.30 -2.25
CA ASP A 88 -24.21 20.01 -1.58
C ASP A 88 -25.19 19.36 -2.56
N GLU A 89 -26.00 18.42 -2.09
CA GLU A 89 -27.01 17.77 -2.93
C GLU A 89 -28.03 18.76 -3.52
N SER A 90 -28.23 19.91 -2.86
CA SER A 90 -29.07 21.02 -3.35
C SER A 90 -28.55 21.62 -4.65
N ASP A 91 -27.23 21.69 -4.84
CA ASP A 91 -26.60 22.20 -6.08
C ASP A 91 -26.88 21.27 -7.26
N LEU A 92 -27.00 19.96 -7.01
CA LEU A 92 -27.37 18.98 -8.04
C LEU A 92 -28.85 19.04 -8.40
N ARG A 93 -29.71 19.47 -7.46
CA ARG A 93 -31.17 19.58 -7.62
C ARG A 93 -31.64 20.96 -8.07
N GLY A 94 -30.74 21.94 -8.19
CA GLY A 94 -31.07 23.32 -8.57
C GLY A 94 -31.92 24.06 -7.53
N GLN A 95 -31.88 23.64 -6.26
CA GLN A 95 -32.60 24.30 -5.18
C GLN A 95 -31.70 25.38 -4.53
N PRO A 96 -32.24 26.58 -4.19
CA PRO A 96 -31.44 27.63 -3.58
C PRO A 96 -30.95 27.23 -2.19
N THR A 97 -29.65 27.38 -1.93
CA THR A 97 -29.02 27.07 -0.64
C THR A 97 -29.33 28.16 0.39
N SER A 98 -29.93 27.79 1.53
CA SER A 98 -30.08 28.67 2.69
C SER A 98 -28.90 28.45 3.65
N HIS A 99 -27.93 29.35 3.62
CA HIS A 99 -26.80 29.32 4.56
C HIS A 99 -27.27 29.85 5.94
N HIS A 100 -27.12 29.03 6.98
CA HIS A 100 -27.18 29.39 8.40
C HIS A 100 -25.79 29.33 9.01
#